data_AF-A0A4Q4BP71-F1
#
_entry.id   AF-A0A4Q4BP71-F1
#
_cell.length_a   1.000
_cell.length_b   1.000
_cell.length_c   1.000
_cell.angle_alpha   90.00
_cell.angle_beta   90.00
_cell.angle_gamma   90.00
#
_symmetry.space_group_name_H-M   'P 1'
#
loop_
_entity.id
_entity.type
_entity.pdbx_description
1 polymer ?
#
loop_
_entity_poly.entity_id
_entity_poly.type
_entity_poly.pdbx_seq_one_letter_code
_entity_poly.pdbx_strand_id
1 'polypeptide(L)'
;MTDSKSSSSSENASKKSPTGELNPEAWVPCSQVADHILELHSLGMNATAIARRAGISVDRIGIITRGDQPKVRRRTADLIFAVKYTQTFADNERHVAWPTLRRIGALSRLGWNMAQIAAEADLNPSLLQQLMKDGRTHVHAPVALAVDVAYEKLRDREGPRPQSRFIARRQGWPPPQAYHDDEIDDFDELTTDRVRARW
;
A
#
# COMPACT_ATOMS: atom_id res chain seq x y z
N MET A 1 41.74 38.19 45.76
CA MET A 1 42.70 37.82 44.71
C MET A 1 43.30 36.48 45.14
N THR A 2 42.98 35.32 44.60
CA THR A 2 42.34 34.91 43.33
C THR A 2 41.76 33.50 43.51
N ASP A 3 40.67 33.21 42.81
CA ASP A 3 39.98 31.92 42.70
C ASP A 3 40.83 30.77 42.12
N SER A 4 40.44 29.53 42.44
CA SER A 4 39.92 28.52 41.48
C SER A 4 40.45 27.09 41.64
N LYS A 5 39.46 26.17 41.66
CA LYS A 5 39.40 24.83 41.02
C LYS A 5 40.25 23.69 41.61
N SER A 6 39.89 22.42 41.48
CA SER A 6 38.65 21.62 41.27
C SER A 6 39.15 20.19 40.97
N SER A 7 38.27 19.21 41.19
CA SER A 7 38.28 17.85 40.60
C SER A 7 39.20 16.83 41.30
N SER A 8 38.65 15.94 42.14
CA SER A 8 37.72 14.82 41.88
C SER A 8 38.41 13.58 41.33
N SER A 9 38.43 12.57 42.21
CA SER A 9 38.61 11.15 41.98
C SER A 9 38.04 10.66 40.64
N SER A 10 38.74 9.78 39.95
CA SER A 10 38.67 8.34 40.24
C SER A 10 39.46 7.55 39.22
N GLU A 11 40.24 6.67 39.80
CA GLU A 11 41.02 5.59 39.24
C GLU A 11 40.07 4.52 38.70
N ASN A 12 40.23 4.12 37.44
CA ASN A 12 40.02 2.73 37.06
C ASN A 12 40.72 2.39 35.74
N ALA A 13 41.86 1.72 35.87
CA ALA A 13 42.53 1.05 34.78
C ALA A 13 41.87 -0.32 34.54
N SER A 14 41.41 -0.59 33.32
CA SER A 14 41.47 -1.97 32.81
C SER A 14 41.31 -2.07 31.30
N LYS A 15 42.42 -2.48 30.68
CA LYS A 15 42.52 -3.40 29.54
C LYS A 15 42.07 -2.87 28.18
N LYS A 16 43.06 -2.36 27.44
CA LYS A 16 43.17 -2.59 26.00
C LYS A 16 43.33 -4.10 25.76
N SER A 17 42.53 -4.65 24.86
CA SER A 17 42.93 -5.81 24.05
C SER A 17 42.48 -5.58 22.60
N PRO A 18 43.28 -6.02 21.61
CA PRO A 18 43.22 -5.59 20.23
C PRO A 18 42.47 -6.62 19.36
N THR A 19 41.97 -6.19 18.20
CA THR A 19 41.49 -7.07 17.12
C THR A 19 40.26 -7.91 17.51
N GLY A 20 39.09 -7.26 17.53
CA GLY A 20 37.82 -7.96 17.67
C GLY A 20 37.51 -8.77 16.41
N GLU A 21 37.70 -10.08 16.48
CA GLU A 21 37.16 -11.05 15.55
C GLU A 21 35.67 -10.74 15.29
N LEU A 22 35.33 -10.54 14.03
CA LEU A 22 33.96 -10.33 13.58
C LEU A 22 33.18 -11.59 13.93
N ASN A 23 32.28 -11.52 14.92
CA ASN A 23 31.29 -12.58 15.13
C ASN A 23 30.54 -12.78 13.79
N PRO A 24 30.74 -13.91 13.08
CA PRO A 24 30.20 -14.09 11.72
C PRO A 24 28.67 -14.17 11.73
N GLU A 25 28.05 -14.43 12.88
CA GLU A 25 26.59 -14.42 13.05
C GLU A 25 25.99 -13.00 13.13
N ALA A 26 26.81 -11.97 13.35
CA ALA A 26 26.36 -10.60 13.54
C ALA A 26 26.11 -9.83 12.22
N TRP A 27 26.44 -10.41 11.06
CA TRP A 27 26.43 -9.73 9.77
C TRP A 27 25.76 -10.57 8.68
N VAL A 28 24.97 -9.91 7.84
CA VAL A 28 24.27 -10.50 6.69
C VAL A 28 24.79 -9.85 5.40
N PRO A 29 24.97 -10.60 4.31
CA PRO A 29 25.30 -10.01 3.01
C PRO A 29 24.29 -8.95 2.60
N CYS A 30 24.78 -7.80 2.15
CA CYS A 30 23.90 -6.70 1.73
C CYS A 30 23.03 -7.10 0.54
N SER A 31 23.56 -7.92 -0.38
CA SER A 31 22.83 -8.46 -1.53
C SER A 31 21.55 -9.18 -1.12
N GLN A 32 21.60 -10.04 -0.09
CA GLN A 32 20.43 -10.79 0.36
C GLN A 32 19.32 -9.87 0.90
N VAL A 33 19.69 -8.77 1.55
CA VAL A 33 18.74 -7.77 2.04
C VAL A 33 18.21 -6.91 0.88
N ALA A 34 19.07 -6.58 -0.09
CA ALA A 34 18.69 -5.85 -1.29
C ALA A 34 17.72 -6.65 -2.17
N ASP A 35 17.92 -7.96 -2.32
CA ASP A 35 17.03 -8.86 -3.05
C ASP A 35 15.62 -8.87 -2.44
N HIS A 36 15.52 -8.96 -1.11
CA HIS A 36 14.24 -8.87 -0.39
C HIS A 36 13.58 -7.49 -0.57
N ILE A 37 14.36 -6.40 -0.56
CA ILE A 37 13.84 -5.05 -0.82
C ILE A 37 13.34 -4.93 -2.26
N LEU A 38 14.05 -5.50 -3.24
CA LEU A 38 13.63 -5.54 -4.63
C LEU A 38 12.35 -6.37 -4.82
N GLU A 39 12.21 -7.49 -4.11
CA GLU A 39 10.97 -8.27 -4.07
C GLU A 39 9.81 -7.43 -3.53
N LEU A 40 9.98 -6.76 -2.39
CA LEU A 40 8.97 -5.85 -1.84
C LEU A 40 8.62 -4.70 -2.79
N HIS A 41 9.60 -4.18 -3.55
CA HIS A 41 9.40 -3.19 -4.60
C HIS A 41 8.61 -3.75 -5.78
N SER A 42 8.90 -4.99 -6.22
CA SER A 42 8.16 -5.66 -7.29
C SER A 42 6.70 -5.90 -6.91
N LEU A 43 6.42 -6.05 -5.61
CA LEU A 43 5.08 -6.14 -5.05
C LEU A 43 4.40 -4.75 -4.87
N GLY A 44 5.10 -3.66 -5.20
CA GLY A 44 4.56 -2.29 -5.18
C GLY A 44 4.78 -1.53 -3.86
N MET A 45 5.59 -2.05 -2.93
CA MET A 45 5.96 -1.31 -1.73
C MET A 45 7.12 -0.35 -2.01
N ASN A 46 6.93 0.95 -1.74
CA ASN A 46 8.00 1.93 -1.88
C ASN A 46 8.96 1.94 -0.67
N ALA A 47 10.19 2.46 -0.88
CA ALA A 47 11.24 2.49 0.14
C ALA A 47 10.83 3.18 1.45
N THR A 48 9.97 4.21 1.38
CA THR A 48 9.44 4.91 2.56
C THR A 48 8.52 4.01 3.38
N ALA A 49 7.66 3.23 2.73
CA ALA A 49 6.76 2.28 3.38
C ALA A 49 7.53 1.12 4.02
N ILE A 50 8.57 0.60 3.35
CA ILE A 50 9.47 -0.44 3.88
C ILE A 50 10.19 0.09 5.14
N ALA A 51 10.80 1.27 5.04
CA ALA A 51 11.54 1.91 6.13
C ALA A 51 10.65 2.14 7.37
N ARG A 52 9.43 2.65 7.18
CA ARG A 52 8.45 2.87 8.24
C ARG A 52 8.09 1.59 8.98
N ARG A 53 7.87 0.48 8.26
CA ARG A 53 7.50 -0.82 8.86
C ARG A 53 8.68 -1.51 9.53
N ALA A 54 9.87 -1.41 8.94
CA ALA A 54 11.10 -1.92 9.54
C ALA A 54 11.57 -1.06 10.73
N GLY A 55 11.03 0.15 10.92
CA GLY A 55 11.46 1.08 11.97
C GLY A 55 12.87 1.63 11.74
N ILE A 56 13.27 1.82 10.48
CA ILE A 56 14.59 2.32 10.08
C ILE A 56 14.47 3.54 9.17
N SER A 57 15.58 4.25 8.93
CA SER A 57 15.58 5.42 8.04
C SER A 57 15.49 5.03 6.56
N VAL A 58 14.84 5.88 5.76
CA VAL A 58 14.75 5.70 4.29
C VAL A 58 16.14 5.72 3.64
N ASP A 59 17.04 6.56 4.15
CA ASP A 59 18.44 6.59 3.68
C ASP A 59 19.16 5.25 3.89
N ARG A 60 18.84 4.53 4.97
CA ARG A 60 19.39 3.20 5.24
C ARG A 60 18.94 2.18 4.20
N ILE A 61 17.68 2.25 3.77
CA ILE A 61 17.17 1.42 2.66
C ILE A 61 17.93 1.75 1.38
N GLY A 62 18.10 3.04 1.05
CA GLY A 62 18.83 3.47 -0.15
C GLY A 62 20.28 2.99 -0.20
N ILE A 63 21.01 3.03 0.92
CA ILE A 63 22.39 2.52 1.03
C ILE A 63 22.45 1.01 0.78
N ILE A 64 21.45 0.26 1.24
CA ILE A 64 21.38 -1.19 1.07
C ILE A 64 21.05 -1.53 -0.39
N THR A 65 20.04 -0.88 -0.97
CA THR A 65 19.63 -1.12 -2.36
C THR A 65 20.70 -0.76 -3.38
N ARG A 66 21.49 0.30 -3.14
CA ARG A 66 22.62 0.68 -4.00
C ARG A 66 23.84 -0.22 -3.84
N GLY A 67 23.87 -1.06 -2.80
CA GLY A 67 25.03 -1.91 -2.51
C GLY A 67 26.26 -1.14 -2.03
N ASP A 68 26.08 0.08 -1.49
CA ASP A 68 27.17 0.94 -1.00
C ASP A 68 27.98 0.29 0.14
N GLN A 69 27.44 -0.77 0.75
CA GLN A 69 28.09 -1.55 1.81
C GLN A 69 28.02 -3.05 1.49
N PRO A 70 29.09 -3.83 1.73
CA PRO A 70 29.11 -5.26 1.44
C PRO A 70 28.31 -6.09 2.44
N LYS A 71 28.11 -5.58 3.67
CA LYS A 71 27.45 -6.30 4.77
C LYS A 71 26.58 -5.37 5.61
N VAL A 72 25.47 -5.88 6.10
CA VAL A 72 24.53 -5.19 6.99
C VAL A 72 24.48 -5.93 8.33
N ARG A 73 24.27 -5.20 9.43
CA ARG A 73 24.13 -5.83 10.76
C ARG A 73 22.91 -6.75 10.78
N ARG A 74 23.04 -7.92 11.40
CA ARG A 74 21.99 -8.94 11.53
C ARG A 74 20.67 -8.35 12.04
N ARG A 75 20.72 -7.55 13.11
CA ARG A 75 19.55 -6.86 13.66
C ARG A 75 18.78 -6.01 12.63
N THR A 76 19.49 -5.30 11.74
CA THR A 76 18.86 -4.49 10.70
C THR A 76 18.29 -5.37 9.59
N ALA A 77 19.00 -6.43 9.23
CA ALA A 77 18.52 -7.41 8.26
C ALA A 77 17.24 -8.11 8.76
N ASP A 78 17.20 -8.54 10.03
CA ASP A 78 16.03 -9.19 10.62
C ASP A 78 14.79 -8.27 10.63
N LEU A 79 14.98 -6.97 10.88
CA LEU A 79 13.89 -5.98 10.79
C LEU A 79 13.36 -5.83 9.35
N ILE A 80 14.23 -5.85 8.36
CA ILE A 80 13.86 -5.75 6.94
C ILE A 80 13.19 -7.05 6.46
N PHE A 81 13.72 -8.21 6.84
CA PHE A 81 13.11 -9.51 6.53
C PHE A 81 11.75 -9.71 7.23
N ALA A 82 11.55 -9.11 8.40
CA ALA A 82 10.25 -9.10 9.07
C ALA A 82 9.20 -8.25 8.35
N VAL A 83 9.60 -7.34 7.45
CA VAL A 83 8.66 -6.60 6.61
C VAL A 83 8.09 -7.55 5.56
N LYS A 84 6.83 -7.92 5.78
CA LYS A 84 6.01 -8.64 4.80
C LYS A 84 5.26 -7.65 3.93
N TYR A 85 5.07 -8.03 2.68
CA TYR A 85 4.10 -7.37 1.83
C TYR A 85 2.68 -7.63 2.36
N THR A 86 2.18 -6.68 3.13
CA THR A 86 0.76 -6.41 3.24
C THR A 86 0.50 -5.25 2.30
N GLN A 87 -0.49 -5.35 1.40
CA GLN A 87 -1.02 -4.20 0.67
C GLN A 87 -1.34 -3.13 1.71
N THR A 88 -0.48 -2.13 1.82
CA THR A 88 -0.59 -1.08 2.80
C THR A 88 -0.02 0.12 2.10
N PHE A 89 -0.99 0.84 1.56
CA PHE A 89 -0.84 2.08 0.86
C PHE A 89 -0.17 3.11 1.78
N ALA A 90 0.53 4.08 1.20
CA ALA A 90 0.87 5.26 1.99
C ALA A 90 -0.44 5.89 2.50
N ASP A 91 -0.46 6.45 3.72
CA ASP A 91 -1.70 6.83 4.43
C ASP A 91 -2.58 7.84 3.65
N ASN A 92 -2.08 8.42 2.55
CA ASN A 92 -2.79 9.32 1.64
C ASN A 92 -2.63 8.97 0.14
N GLU A 93 -2.22 7.75 -0.19
CA GLU A 93 -2.14 7.32 -1.59
C GLU A 93 -3.52 7.33 -2.24
N ARG A 94 -3.57 7.87 -3.46
CA ARG A 94 -4.81 8.07 -4.22
C ARG A 94 -4.70 7.35 -5.55
N HIS A 95 -5.68 6.50 -5.84
CA HIS A 95 -5.84 5.88 -7.14
C HIS A 95 -6.86 6.66 -7.97
N VAL A 96 -6.80 6.47 -9.28
CA VAL A 96 -7.85 6.95 -10.17
C VAL A 96 -9.17 6.29 -9.76
N ALA A 97 -10.25 7.07 -9.68
CA ALA A 97 -11.52 6.59 -9.14
C ALA A 97 -12.34 5.76 -10.14
N TRP A 98 -12.15 5.94 -11.45
CA TRP A 98 -13.00 5.31 -12.47
C TRP A 98 -13.06 3.77 -12.37
N PRO A 99 -11.98 3.01 -12.05
CA PRO A 99 -12.07 1.56 -11.93
C PRO A 99 -12.96 1.15 -10.74
N THR A 100 -12.84 1.88 -9.62
CA THR A 100 -13.66 1.69 -8.42
C THR A 100 -15.13 1.99 -8.71
N LEU A 101 -15.42 3.10 -9.41
CA LEU A 101 -16.79 3.49 -9.78
C LEU A 101 -17.42 2.47 -10.74
N ARG A 102 -16.65 1.93 -11.71
CA ARG A 102 -17.10 0.86 -12.61
C ARG A 102 -17.49 -0.40 -11.85
N ARG A 103 -16.62 -0.88 -10.94
CA ARG A 103 -16.90 -2.04 -10.08
C ARG A 103 -18.19 -1.88 -9.27
N ILE A 104 -18.38 -0.71 -8.64
CA ILE A 104 -19.60 -0.39 -7.88
C ILE A 104 -20.85 -0.40 -8.79
N GLY A 105 -20.76 0.19 -9.98
CA GLY A 105 -21.86 0.22 -10.95
C GLY A 105 -22.23 -1.18 -11.46
N ALA A 106 -21.22 -2.00 -11.73
CA ALA A 106 -21.37 -3.38 -12.17
C ALA A 106 -22.07 -4.25 -11.11
N LEU A 107 -21.67 -4.17 -9.84
CA LEU A 107 -22.35 -4.85 -8.74
C LEU A 107 -23.79 -4.37 -8.57
N SER A 108 -24.03 -3.07 -8.73
CA SER A 108 -25.39 -2.51 -8.73
C SER A 108 -26.25 -3.09 -9.84
N ARG A 109 -25.65 -3.36 -11.00
CA ARG A 109 -26.30 -3.98 -12.16
C ARG A 109 -26.65 -5.46 -11.93
N LEU A 110 -25.89 -6.17 -11.09
CA LEU A 110 -26.22 -7.51 -10.60
C LEU A 110 -27.28 -7.51 -9.49
N GLY A 111 -27.53 -6.36 -8.85
CA GLY A 111 -28.58 -6.19 -7.85
C GLY A 111 -28.09 -5.93 -6.44
N TRP A 112 -26.79 -5.71 -6.25
CA TRP A 112 -26.21 -5.33 -4.97
C TRP A 112 -26.45 -3.83 -4.73
N ASN A 113 -27.00 -3.43 -3.58
CA ASN A 113 -27.10 -2.00 -3.28
C ASN A 113 -25.80 -1.49 -2.62
N MET A 114 -25.65 -0.15 -2.54
CA MET A 114 -24.45 0.47 -1.95
C MET A 114 -24.20 0.06 -0.50
N ALA A 115 -25.26 -0.18 0.29
CA ALA A 115 -25.12 -0.59 1.68
C ALA A 115 -24.55 -2.03 1.80
N GLN A 116 -24.92 -2.92 0.89
CA GLN A 116 -24.44 -4.29 0.83
C GLN A 116 -23.00 -4.35 0.33
N ILE A 117 -22.69 -3.59 -0.72
CA ILE A 117 -21.32 -3.47 -1.24
C ILE A 117 -20.41 -2.90 -0.15
N ALA A 118 -20.86 -1.87 0.56
CA ALA A 118 -20.12 -1.27 1.67
C ALA A 118 -19.93 -2.25 2.83
N ALA A 119 -20.95 -3.04 3.19
CA ALA A 119 -20.82 -4.05 4.24
C ALA A 119 -19.79 -5.13 3.88
N GLU A 120 -19.77 -5.60 2.63
CA GLU A 120 -18.79 -6.59 2.15
C GLU A 120 -17.37 -6.02 2.03
N ALA A 121 -17.26 -4.71 1.82
CA ALA A 121 -16.00 -3.97 1.76
C ALA A 121 -15.53 -3.44 3.13
N ASP A 122 -16.31 -3.62 4.20
CA ASP A 122 -16.10 -2.98 5.52
C ASP A 122 -15.93 -1.45 5.44
N LEU A 123 -16.76 -0.81 4.62
CA LEU A 123 -16.77 0.63 4.37
C LEU A 123 -18.07 1.28 4.86
N ASN A 124 -18.04 2.61 5.00
CA ASN A 124 -19.24 3.39 5.25
C ASN A 124 -20.12 3.49 3.98
N PRO A 125 -21.41 3.12 4.00
CA PRO A 125 -22.29 3.26 2.84
C PRO A 125 -22.42 4.68 2.28
N SER A 126 -22.33 5.70 3.14
CA SER A 126 -22.39 7.11 2.75
C SER A 126 -21.17 7.52 1.93
N LEU A 127 -20.00 6.92 2.19
CA LEU A 127 -18.79 7.14 1.41
C LEU A 127 -18.98 6.67 -0.04
N LEU A 128 -19.55 5.48 -0.25
CA LEU A 128 -19.79 4.95 -1.61
C LEU A 128 -20.83 5.78 -2.37
N GLN A 129 -21.90 6.21 -1.69
CA GLN A 129 -22.88 7.11 -2.30
C GLN A 129 -22.25 8.44 -2.72
N GLN A 130 -21.38 9.00 -1.86
CA GLN A 130 -20.68 10.23 -2.15
C GLN A 130 -19.70 10.06 -3.32
N LEU A 131 -18.96 8.95 -3.38
CA LEU A 131 -18.05 8.66 -4.49
C LEU A 131 -18.78 8.60 -5.83
N MET A 132 -19.95 7.95 -5.87
CA MET A 132 -20.77 7.83 -7.09
C MET A 132 -21.44 9.16 -7.51
N LYS A 133 -21.68 10.08 -6.56
CA LYS A 133 -22.35 11.37 -6.83
C LYS A 133 -21.38 12.48 -7.18
N ASP A 134 -20.24 12.56 -6.49
CA ASP A 134 -19.33 13.70 -6.55
C ASP A 134 -18.42 13.69 -7.80
N GLY A 135 -18.47 12.64 -8.64
CA GLY A 135 -17.66 12.55 -9.85
C GLY A 135 -16.16 12.67 -9.59
N ARG A 136 -15.69 12.17 -8.43
CA ARG A 136 -14.29 12.33 -8.03
C ARG A 136 -13.37 11.65 -9.04
N THR A 137 -12.25 12.31 -9.36
CA THR A 137 -11.23 11.74 -10.24
C THR A 137 -10.31 10.76 -9.50
N HIS A 138 -10.25 10.86 -8.17
CA HIS A 138 -9.37 10.05 -7.34
C HIS A 138 -10.07 9.54 -6.07
N VAL A 139 -9.63 8.38 -5.60
CA VAL A 139 -10.11 7.70 -4.38
C VAL A 139 -8.92 7.27 -3.53
N HIS A 140 -9.08 7.23 -2.20
CA HIS A 140 -8.04 6.71 -1.32
C HIS A 140 -7.79 5.23 -1.61
N ALA A 141 -6.53 4.83 -1.64
CA ALA A 141 -6.11 3.49 -2.00
C ALA A 141 -6.73 2.36 -1.15
N PRO A 142 -6.87 2.49 0.19
CA PRO A 142 -7.58 1.50 0.99
C PRO A 142 -9.04 1.30 0.54
N VAL A 143 -9.70 2.36 0.07
CA VAL A 143 -11.10 2.30 -0.39
C VAL A 143 -11.18 1.60 -1.75
N ALA A 144 -10.26 1.90 -2.67
CA ALA A 144 -10.20 1.21 -3.96
C ALA A 144 -10.02 -0.30 -3.79
N LEU A 145 -9.10 -0.72 -2.91
CA LEU A 145 -8.84 -2.12 -2.63
C LEU A 145 -10.02 -2.81 -1.93
N ALA A 146 -10.63 -2.17 -0.94
CA ALA A 146 -11.78 -2.72 -0.25
C ALA A 146 -12.94 -2.99 -1.20
N VAL A 147 -13.17 -2.09 -2.15
CA VAL A 147 -14.18 -2.26 -3.21
C VAL A 147 -13.78 -3.37 -4.20
N ASP A 148 -12.50 -3.48 -4.55
CA ASP A 148 -11.99 -4.55 -5.42
C ASP A 148 -12.20 -5.94 -4.81
N VAL A 149 -11.84 -6.11 -3.53
CA VAL A 149 -12.10 -7.34 -2.77
C VAL A 149 -13.59 -7.67 -2.72
N ALA A 150 -14.45 -6.68 -2.50
CA ALA A 150 -15.90 -6.87 -2.52
C ALA A 150 -16.40 -7.24 -3.92
N TYR A 151 -15.84 -6.65 -4.97
CA TYR A 151 -16.18 -6.97 -6.35
C TYR A 151 -15.86 -8.43 -6.69
N GLU A 152 -14.65 -8.90 -6.41
CA GLU A 152 -14.25 -10.28 -6.69
C GLU A 152 -15.12 -11.31 -5.96
N LYS A 153 -15.60 -11.01 -4.75
CA LYS A 153 -16.51 -11.90 -4.01
C LYS A 153 -17.92 -11.97 -4.58
N LEU A 154 -18.39 -10.87 -5.19
CA LEU A 154 -19.79 -10.66 -5.53
C LEU A 154 -20.09 -10.71 -7.04
N ARG A 155 -19.06 -10.58 -7.89
CA ARG A 155 -19.19 -10.54 -9.37
C ARG A 155 -19.93 -11.73 -9.97
N ASP A 156 -19.81 -12.91 -9.36
CA ASP A 156 -20.46 -14.14 -9.84
C ASP A 156 -21.81 -14.43 -9.16
N ARG A 157 -22.32 -13.49 -8.36
CA ARG A 157 -23.55 -13.67 -7.57
C ARG A 157 -24.58 -12.61 -7.90
N GLU A 158 -25.83 -13.06 -8.07
CA GLU A 158 -26.94 -12.13 -8.18
C GLU A 158 -27.25 -11.47 -6.84
N GLY A 159 -27.35 -10.15 -6.85
CA GLY A 159 -27.72 -9.40 -5.67
C GLY A 159 -29.21 -9.52 -5.37
N PRO A 160 -29.61 -9.49 -4.09
CA PRO A 160 -30.98 -9.80 -3.67
C PRO A 160 -31.98 -8.66 -3.95
N ARG A 161 -31.54 -7.51 -4.50
CA ARG A 161 -32.41 -6.34 -4.72
C ARG A 161 -32.63 -6.05 -6.21
N PRO A 162 -33.79 -6.43 -6.77
CA PRO A 162 -34.17 -6.09 -8.15
C PRO A 162 -34.20 -4.59 -8.43
N GLN A 163 -34.51 -3.78 -7.42
CA GLN A 163 -34.54 -2.32 -7.51
C GLN A 163 -33.17 -1.74 -7.87
N SER A 164 -32.08 -2.29 -7.30
CA SER A 164 -30.71 -1.87 -7.62
C SER A 164 -30.41 -2.10 -9.10
N ARG A 165 -30.85 -3.23 -9.67
CA ARG A 165 -30.71 -3.53 -11.10
C ARG A 165 -31.44 -2.52 -11.97
N PHE A 166 -32.66 -2.16 -11.59
CA PHE A 166 -33.46 -1.17 -12.31
C PHE A 166 -32.81 0.21 -12.27
N ILE A 167 -32.33 0.65 -11.10
CA ILE A 167 -31.64 1.94 -10.95
C ILE A 167 -30.35 1.94 -11.79
N ALA A 168 -29.53 0.89 -11.71
CA ALA A 168 -28.30 0.77 -12.49
C ALA A 168 -28.58 0.79 -14.01
N ARG A 169 -29.65 0.13 -14.47
CA ARG A 169 -30.12 0.22 -15.87
C ARG A 169 -30.46 1.66 -16.26
N ARG A 170 -31.23 2.36 -15.42
CA ARG A 170 -31.66 3.73 -15.70
C ARG A 170 -30.49 4.72 -15.73
N GLN A 171 -29.48 4.47 -14.90
CA GLN A 171 -28.23 5.24 -14.88
C GLN A 171 -27.24 4.85 -15.98
N GLY A 172 -27.58 3.88 -16.84
CA GLY A 172 -26.71 3.45 -17.93
C GLY A 172 -25.48 2.65 -17.50
N TRP A 173 -25.46 2.10 -16.28
CA TRP A 173 -24.32 1.34 -15.79
C TRP A 173 -24.22 -0.03 -16.49
N PRO A 174 -23.07 -0.36 -17.10
CA PRO A 174 -22.84 -1.67 -17.72
C PRO A 174 -22.84 -2.80 -16.69
N PRO A 175 -23.28 -4.02 -17.04
CA PRO A 175 -23.03 -5.21 -16.22
C PRO A 175 -21.53 -5.58 -16.25
N PRO A 176 -21.05 -6.38 -15.27
CA PRO A 176 -19.67 -6.88 -15.24
C PRO A 176 -19.21 -7.47 -16.59
N GLN A 177 -20.07 -8.25 -17.24
CA GLN A 177 -19.82 -8.93 -18.51
C GLN A 177 -19.74 -8.01 -19.74
N ALA A 178 -20.12 -6.73 -19.60
CA ALA A 178 -20.01 -5.75 -20.68
C ALA A 178 -18.67 -5.01 -20.66
N TYR A 179 -17.83 -5.26 -19.65
CA TYR A 179 -16.43 -4.91 -19.69
C TYR A 179 -15.69 -6.11 -20.28
N HIS A 180 -14.88 -5.92 -21.32
CA HIS A 180 -13.98 -6.99 -21.77
C HIS A 180 -13.02 -7.35 -20.63
N ASP A 181 -12.62 -8.62 -20.52
CA ASP A 181 -11.95 -9.19 -19.33
C ASP A 181 -10.70 -8.41 -18.85
N ASP A 182 -10.11 -7.57 -19.69
CA ASP A 182 -8.94 -6.72 -19.40
C ASP A 182 -9.25 -5.20 -19.33
N GLU A 183 -10.46 -4.73 -19.72
CA GLU A 183 -10.82 -3.29 -19.84
C GLU A 183 -11.25 -2.60 -18.53
N ILE A 184 -11.55 -3.37 -17.48
CA ILE A 184 -11.84 -2.79 -16.15
C ILE A 184 -10.59 -2.15 -15.54
N ASP A 185 -9.40 -2.63 -15.91
CA ASP A 185 -8.10 -2.20 -15.37
C ASP A 185 -7.11 -1.72 -16.44
N ASP A 186 -7.37 -1.90 -17.75
CA ASP A 186 -6.53 -1.37 -18.81
C ASP A 186 -6.47 0.16 -18.82
N PHE A 187 -5.25 0.64 -18.62
CA PHE A 187 -4.89 2.05 -18.51
C PHE A 187 -4.90 2.79 -19.86
N ASP A 188 -4.87 2.08 -20.99
CA ASP A 188 -4.50 2.66 -22.28
C ASP A 188 -5.66 3.34 -23.05
N GLU A 189 -6.92 3.12 -22.66
CA GLU A 189 -8.06 3.70 -23.40
C GLU A 189 -8.46 5.13 -22.94
N LEU A 190 -7.82 5.66 -21.89
CA LEU A 190 -8.23 6.94 -21.28
C LEU A 190 -7.16 8.04 -21.29
N THR A 191 -6.17 7.97 -22.20
CA THR A 191 -5.40 9.16 -22.55
C THR A 191 -6.30 10.19 -23.26
N THR A 192 -6.83 11.09 -22.42
CA THR A 192 -6.86 12.55 -22.61
C THR A 192 -8.20 13.22 -22.95
N ASP A 193 -9.25 12.58 -23.51
CA ASP A 193 -10.40 13.40 -23.99
C ASP A 193 -11.84 12.93 -23.74
N ARG A 194 -12.08 11.74 -23.19
CA ARG A 194 -13.48 11.21 -23.05
C ARG A 194 -14.09 11.23 -21.64
N VAL A 195 -13.31 11.50 -20.59
CA VAL A 195 -13.83 11.53 -19.21
C VAL A 195 -14.81 12.69 -18.97
N ARG A 196 -14.74 13.77 -19.76
CA ARG A 196 -15.62 14.94 -19.59
C ARG A 196 -17.01 14.81 -20.24
N ALA A 197 -17.22 13.85 -21.15
CA ALA A 197 -18.36 13.91 -22.06
C ALA A 197 -19.54 13.00 -21.71
N ARG A 198 -19.48 12.20 -20.62
CA ARG A 198 -20.52 11.18 -20.37
C ARG A 198 -20.86 10.89 -18.91
N TRP A 199 -20.56 11.80 -18.00
CA TRP A 199 -20.94 11.71 -16.59
C TRP A 199 -21.74 12.94 -16.18
#